data_AF-A0AAW2NP87-F1
#
_entry.id   AF-A0AAW2NP87-F1
#
_cell.length_a   1.000
_cell.length_b   1.000
_cell.length_c   1.000
_cell.angle_alpha   90.00
_cell.angle_beta   90.00
_cell.angle_gamma   90.00
#
_symmetry.space_group_name_H-M   'P 1'
#
loop_
_entity.id
_entity.type
_entity.pdbx_description
1 polymer ?
#
loop_
_entity_poly.entity_id
_entity_poly.type
_entity_poly.pdbx_seq_one_letter_code
_entity_poly.pdbx_strand_id
1 'polypeptide(L)'
;FTQLTADVEEESVIIGERNRAATEALRQAIHDGNNKIAILYGGGHMPDLGRRLREEFDLVPSQVQWITAWSIRNKNLTSSSFPFLKRLAQVLGWPLNRYQTLALLIFSSVLALDLWFWELFFGTTVNWVSNVASHLYVYVDSTQPM
;
A
#
# COMPACT_ATOMS: atom_id res chain seq x y z
N PHE A 1 -27.46 -4.32 9.55
CA PHE A 1 -26.50 -3.37 10.12
C PHE A 1 -26.63 -3.42 11.63
N THR A 2 -25.53 -3.60 12.35
CA THR A 2 -25.52 -4.03 13.76
C THR A 2 -25.79 -2.86 14.69
N GLN A 3 -26.69 -3.03 15.67
CA GLN A 3 -27.12 -1.98 16.60
C GLN A 3 -25.97 -1.36 17.41
N LEU A 4 -24.92 -2.14 17.69
CA LEU A 4 -23.73 -1.70 18.43
C LEU A 4 -22.92 -0.59 17.75
N THR A 5 -22.91 -0.50 16.41
CA THR A 5 -22.17 0.57 15.72
C THR A 5 -22.95 1.88 15.68
N ALA A 6 -24.28 1.82 15.77
CA ALA A 6 -25.14 3.00 15.74
C ALA A 6 -25.04 3.83 17.03
N ASP A 7 -24.95 3.18 18.19
CA ASP A 7 -24.85 3.85 19.50
C ASP A 7 -23.55 4.68 19.62
N VAL A 8 -22.42 4.09 19.18
CA VAL A 8 -21.12 4.76 19.18
C VAL A 8 -21.07 5.91 18.17
N GLU A 9 -21.80 5.80 17.06
CA GLU A 9 -21.90 6.87 16.04
C GLU A 9 -22.82 8.02 16.49
N GLU A 10 -23.88 7.74 17.25
CA GLU A 10 -24.77 8.76 17.83
C GLU A 10 -24.04 9.64 18.85
N GLU A 11 -23.20 9.07 19.69
CA GLU A 11 -22.42 9.80 20.69
C GLU A 11 -21.29 10.66 20.06
N SER A 12 -21.03 10.49 18.75
CA SER A 12 -20.04 11.28 18.02
C SER A 12 -20.58 12.65 17.63
N VAL A 13 -19.87 13.71 18.02
CA VAL A 13 -20.13 15.11 17.60
C VAL A 13 -20.15 15.27 16.07
N ILE A 14 -19.43 14.43 15.32
CA ILE A 14 -19.31 14.58 13.87
C ILE A 14 -20.40 13.82 13.12
N ILE A 15 -20.74 12.61 13.53
CA ILE A 15 -21.73 11.78 12.80
C ILE A 15 -23.14 12.01 13.34
N GLY A 16 -23.32 11.99 14.67
CA GLY A 16 -24.61 12.19 15.33
C GLY A 16 -25.25 13.55 15.01
N GLU A 17 -24.54 14.67 15.20
CA GLU A 17 -25.10 16.01 14.93
C GLU A 17 -25.42 16.22 13.44
N ARG A 18 -24.60 15.66 12.55
CA ARG A 18 -24.83 15.74 11.10
C ARG A 18 -26.06 14.94 10.68
N ASN A 19 -26.28 13.78 11.29
CA ASN A 19 -27.47 12.98 11.05
C ASN A 19 -28.71 13.64 11.66
N ARG A 20 -28.58 14.26 12.85
CA ARG A 20 -29.65 15.05 13.49
C ARG A 20 -30.15 16.17 12.58
N ALA A 21 -29.23 16.95 12.01
CA ALA A 21 -29.57 18.01 11.06
C ALA A 21 -30.29 17.45 9.80
N ALA A 22 -29.86 16.29 9.30
CA ALA A 22 -30.50 15.65 8.15
C ALA A 22 -31.92 15.15 8.47
N THR A 23 -32.14 14.58 9.65
CA THR A 23 -33.48 14.15 10.10
C THR A 23 -34.40 15.33 10.38
N GLU A 24 -33.88 16.47 10.85
CA GLU A 24 -34.69 17.68 11.02
C GLU A 24 -35.16 18.23 9.66
N ALA A 25 -34.25 18.27 8.66
CA ALA A 25 -34.61 18.64 7.30
C ALA A 25 -35.64 17.67 6.67
N LEU A 26 -35.52 16.37 6.97
CA LEU A 26 -36.52 15.37 6.56
C LEU A 26 -37.89 15.66 7.20
N ARG A 27 -37.92 15.93 8.51
CA ARG A 27 -39.15 16.26 9.25
C ARG A 27 -39.84 17.49 8.66
N GLN A 28 -39.08 18.54 8.37
CA GLN A 28 -39.60 19.74 7.72
C GLN A 28 -40.17 19.43 6.33
N ALA A 29 -39.44 18.68 5.50
CA ALA A 29 -39.90 18.32 4.17
C ALA A 29 -41.21 17.50 4.19
N ILE A 30 -41.37 16.58 5.15
CA ILE A 30 -42.61 15.83 5.36
C ILE A 30 -43.75 16.78 5.79
N HIS A 31 -43.48 17.68 6.75
CA HIS A 31 -44.45 18.66 7.23
C HIS A 31 -44.94 19.60 6.11
N ASP A 32 -44.06 19.95 5.17
CA ASP A 32 -44.39 20.74 3.98
C ASP A 32 -45.21 19.95 2.93
N GLY A 33 -45.57 18.70 3.22
CA GLY A 33 -46.43 17.86 2.39
C GLY A 33 -45.70 17.06 1.31
N ASN A 34 -44.36 16.99 1.34
CA ASN A 34 -43.61 16.21 0.37
C ASN A 34 -43.72 14.71 0.67
N ASN A 35 -44.13 13.93 -0.33
CA ASN A 35 -44.28 12.48 -0.24
C ASN A 35 -43.14 11.69 -0.92
N LYS A 36 -42.24 12.36 -1.62
CA LYS A 36 -41.10 11.78 -2.33
C LYS A 36 -39.84 12.56 -1.96
N ILE A 37 -39.07 12.04 -1.01
CA ILE A 37 -37.89 12.69 -0.44
C ILE A 37 -36.69 11.78 -0.67
N ALA A 38 -35.61 12.35 -1.19
CA ALA A 38 -34.34 11.67 -1.38
C ALA A 38 -33.28 12.25 -0.45
N ILE A 39 -32.63 11.40 0.36
CA ILE A 39 -31.51 11.76 1.21
C ILE A 39 -30.24 11.17 0.60
N LEU A 40 -29.30 12.03 0.19
CA LEU A 40 -28.00 11.60 -0.31
C LEU A 40 -26.98 11.68 0.82
N TYR A 41 -26.43 10.54 1.22
CA TYR A 41 -25.44 10.47 2.30
C TYR A 41 -24.36 9.41 2.04
N GLY A 42 -23.17 9.63 2.60
CA GLY A 42 -22.07 8.65 2.58
C GLY A 42 -22.37 7.41 3.43
N GLY A 43 -21.81 6.27 3.04
CA GLY A 43 -22.09 4.97 3.67
C GLY A 43 -21.82 4.91 5.18
N GLY A 44 -20.86 5.69 5.69
CA GLY A 44 -20.54 5.77 7.12
C GLY A 44 -21.62 6.42 7.99
N HIS A 45 -22.66 7.01 7.40
CA HIS A 45 -23.78 7.60 8.15
C HIS A 45 -25.00 6.68 8.23
N MET A 46 -25.02 5.62 7.41
CA MET A 46 -26.19 4.74 7.29
C MET A 46 -26.57 3.99 8.58
N PRO A 47 -25.65 3.56 9.47
CA PRO A 47 -26.04 2.85 10.68
C PRO A 47 -26.92 3.73 11.60
N ASP A 48 -26.46 4.93 11.97
CA ASP A 48 -27.25 5.86 12.79
C ASP A 48 -28.46 6.43 12.03
N LEU A 49 -28.31 6.87 10.77
CA LEU A 49 -29.43 7.42 10.00
C LEU A 49 -30.54 6.37 9.81
N GLY A 50 -30.18 5.13 9.49
CA GLY A 50 -31.14 4.03 9.33
C GLY A 50 -31.91 3.72 10.60
N ARG A 51 -31.25 3.80 11.76
CA ARG A 51 -31.90 3.68 13.08
C ARG A 51 -32.92 4.80 13.29
N ARG A 52 -32.52 6.07 13.10
CA ARG A 52 -33.41 7.23 13.24
C ARG A 52 -34.62 7.18 12.31
N LEU A 53 -34.43 6.79 11.04
CA LEU A 53 -35.54 6.63 10.09
C LEU A 53 -36.58 5.62 10.58
N ARG A 54 -36.14 4.55 11.27
CA ARG A 54 -37.03 3.53 11.81
C ARG A 54 -37.68 3.96 13.13
N GLU A 55 -36.90 4.54 14.03
CA GLU A 55 -37.34 4.85 15.40
C GLU A 55 -38.12 6.18 15.49
N GLU A 56 -37.74 7.20 14.71
CA GLU A 56 -38.34 8.53 14.77
C GLU A 56 -39.42 8.78 13.71
N PHE A 57 -39.40 8.03 12.61
CA PHE A 57 -40.32 8.23 11.46
C PHE A 57 -41.13 6.99 11.10
N ASP A 58 -40.98 5.88 11.84
CA ASP A 58 -41.63 4.59 11.58
C ASP A 58 -41.43 4.07 10.14
N LEU A 59 -40.35 4.49 9.48
CA LEU A 59 -40.05 4.08 8.11
C LEU A 59 -39.42 2.69 8.09
N VAL A 60 -39.83 1.91 7.11
CA VAL A 60 -39.31 0.56 6.87
C VAL A 60 -38.61 0.48 5.52
N PRO A 61 -37.44 -0.18 5.43
CA PRO A 61 -36.76 -0.36 4.15
C PRO A 61 -37.61 -1.24 3.22
N SER A 62 -37.94 -0.73 2.05
CA SER A 62 -38.73 -1.45 1.03
C SER A 62 -37.86 -2.18 0.01
N GLN A 63 -36.80 -1.52 -0.48
CA GLN A 63 -35.88 -2.05 -1.48
C GLN A 63 -34.48 -1.50 -1.25
N VAL A 64 -33.46 -2.33 -1.47
CA VAL A 64 -32.06 -1.92 -1.51
C VAL A 64 -31.52 -2.19 -2.91
N GLN A 65 -30.96 -1.18 -3.56
CA GLN A 65 -30.31 -1.31 -4.86
C GLN A 65 -28.86 -0.84 -4.77
N TRP A 66 -27.95 -1.71 -5.16
CA TRP A 66 -26.54 -1.37 -5.29
C TRP A 66 -26.25 -0.94 -6.72
N ILE A 67 -25.67 0.24 -6.89
CA ILE A 67 -25.24 0.76 -8.19
C ILE A 67 -23.71 0.72 -8.23
N THR A 68 -23.15 0.14 -9.28
CA THR A 68 -21.69 0.13 -9.46
C THR A 68 -21.22 1.55 -9.74
N ALA A 69 -20.57 2.18 -8.76
CA ALA A 69 -20.03 3.53 -8.93
C ALA A 69 -18.83 3.54 -9.89
N TRP A 70 -17.94 2.54 -9.76
CA TRP A 70 -16.73 2.40 -10.58
C TRP A 70 -16.50 0.93 -10.90
N SER A 71 -16.17 0.61 -12.15
CA SER A 71 -15.77 -0.73 -12.58
C SER A 71 -14.33 -0.69 -13.07
N ILE A 72 -13.40 -1.19 -12.25
CA ILE A 72 -12.00 -1.35 -12.64
C ILE A 72 -11.86 -2.70 -13.34
N ARG A 73 -11.86 -2.68 -14.67
CA ARG A 73 -11.56 -3.88 -15.46
C ARG A 73 -10.04 -4.08 -15.48
N ASN A 74 -9.59 -5.23 -14.99
CA ASN A 74 -8.21 -5.65 -15.22
C ASN A 74 -8.03 -5.85 -16.73
N LYS A 75 -7.39 -4.90 -17.41
CA LYS A 75 -6.84 -5.18 -18.73
C LYS A 75 -5.79 -6.26 -18.52
N ASN A 76 -6.07 -7.46 -19.01
CA ASN A 76 -5.05 -8.48 -19.21
C ASN A 76 -4.10 -7.96 -20.30
N LEU A 77 -3.26 -7.01 -19.92
CA LEU A 77 -2.08 -6.66 -20.67
C LEU A 77 -1.26 -7.92 -20.56
N THR A 78 -1.29 -8.73 -21.62
CA THR A 78 -0.35 -9.83 -21.82
C THR A 78 1.03 -9.21 -21.94
N SER A 79 1.58 -8.78 -20.81
CA SER A 79 2.96 -8.37 -20.63
C SER A 79 3.75 -9.66 -20.71
N SER A 80 3.98 -10.11 -21.95
CA SER A 80 4.84 -11.24 -22.28
C SER A 80 6.29 -10.77 -22.15
N SER A 81 6.67 -10.36 -20.94
CA SER A 81 8.05 -10.07 -20.62
C SER A 81 8.81 -11.42 -20.60
N PHE A 82 9.66 -11.59 -21.61
CA PHE A 82 10.63 -12.66 -21.81
C PHE A 82 10.07 -14.10 -21.76
N PRO A 83 9.52 -14.61 -22.89
CA PRO A 83 8.97 -15.98 -22.96
C PRO A 83 10.01 -17.07 -22.61
N PHE A 84 11.29 -16.79 -22.81
CA PHE A 84 12.39 -17.67 -22.43
C PHE A 84 12.48 -17.90 -20.91
N LEU A 85 12.43 -16.84 -20.10
CA LEU A 85 12.49 -16.94 -18.64
C LEU A 85 11.29 -17.72 -18.08
N LYS A 86 10.12 -17.54 -18.69
CA LYS A 86 8.92 -18.30 -18.34
C LYS A 86 9.08 -19.80 -18.63
N ARG A 87 9.67 -20.16 -19.78
CA ARG A 87 9.97 -21.57 -20.13
C ARG A 87 10.98 -22.18 -19.16
N LEU A 88 12.05 -21.46 -18.84
CA LEU A 88 13.04 -21.92 -17.85
C LEU A 88 12.40 -22.14 -16.47
N ALA A 89 11.61 -21.17 -15.99
CA ALA A 89 10.91 -21.29 -14.72
C ALA A 89 9.98 -22.52 -14.70
N GLN A 90 9.28 -22.80 -15.80
CA GLN A 90 8.42 -23.98 -15.92
C GLN A 90 9.20 -25.30 -15.91
N VAL A 91 10.30 -25.38 -16.68
CA VAL A 91 11.15 -26.59 -16.74
C VAL A 91 11.82 -26.87 -15.40
N LEU A 92 12.25 -25.83 -14.70
CA LEU A 92 12.92 -25.94 -13.40
C LEU A 92 11.95 -26.06 -12.22
N GLY A 93 10.64 -26.06 -12.45
CA GLY A 93 9.64 -26.07 -11.38
C GLY A 93 9.79 -24.91 -10.41
N TRP A 94 10.18 -23.74 -10.92
CA TRP A 94 10.60 -22.60 -10.10
C TRP A 94 9.43 -22.09 -9.23
N PRO A 95 9.56 -22.10 -7.90
CA PRO A 95 8.42 -21.87 -7.00
C PRO A 95 8.08 -20.39 -6.80
N LEU A 96 8.95 -19.47 -7.26
CA LEU A 96 8.81 -18.04 -7.00
C LEU A 96 8.03 -17.32 -8.09
N ASN A 97 7.24 -16.33 -7.69
CA ASN A 97 6.52 -15.49 -8.63
C ASN A 97 7.45 -14.51 -9.36
N ARG A 98 6.90 -13.81 -10.36
CA ARG A 98 7.67 -12.88 -11.22
C ARG A 98 8.43 -11.80 -10.42
N TYR A 99 7.82 -11.26 -9.37
CA TYR A 99 8.39 -10.16 -8.61
C TYR A 99 9.47 -10.65 -7.66
N GLN A 100 9.28 -11.82 -7.05
CA GLN A 100 10.28 -12.46 -6.21
C GLN A 100 11.53 -12.84 -7.00
N THR A 101 11.35 -13.38 -8.21
CA THR A 101 12.48 -13.72 -9.09
C THR A 101 13.25 -12.49 -9.54
N LEU A 102 12.54 -11.42 -9.91
CA LEU A 102 13.16 -10.16 -10.29
C LEU A 102 13.88 -9.49 -9.10
N ALA A 103 13.28 -9.53 -7.90
CA ALA A 103 13.93 -9.05 -6.69
C ALA A 103 15.25 -9.80 -6.43
N LEU A 104 15.24 -11.13 -6.52
CA LEU A 104 16.45 -11.94 -6.36
C LEU A 104 17.52 -11.62 -7.41
N LEU A 105 17.13 -11.41 -8.66
CA LEU A 105 18.08 -11.01 -9.71
C LEU A 105 18.72 -9.65 -9.41
N ILE A 106 17.93 -8.68 -8.96
CA ILE A 106 18.44 -7.35 -8.58
C ILE A 106 19.37 -7.47 -7.38
N PHE A 107 18.93 -8.12 -6.29
CA PHE A 107 19.75 -8.29 -5.09
C PHE A 107 21.05 -9.03 -5.39
N SER A 108 20.98 -10.12 -6.16
CA SER A 108 22.17 -10.87 -6.57
C SER A 108 23.11 -10.04 -7.42
N SER A 109 22.58 -9.22 -8.34
CA SER A 109 23.39 -8.33 -9.17
C SER A 109 24.08 -7.25 -8.34
N VAL A 110 23.38 -6.65 -7.38
CA VAL A 110 23.95 -5.62 -6.49
C VAL A 110 25.04 -6.23 -5.62
N LEU A 111 24.80 -7.39 -5.01
CA LEU A 111 25.79 -8.09 -4.19
C LEU A 111 27.04 -8.47 -5.01
N ALA A 112 26.86 -8.95 -6.25
CA ALA A 112 27.98 -9.27 -7.12
C ALA A 112 28.85 -8.05 -7.45
N LEU A 113 28.21 -6.89 -7.70
CA LEU A 113 28.93 -5.63 -7.93
C LEU A 113 29.64 -5.14 -6.66
N ASP A 114 29.02 -5.29 -5.49
CA ASP A 114 29.61 -4.94 -4.20
C ASP A 114 30.85 -5.79 -3.89
N LEU A 115 30.76 -7.10 -4.08
CA LEU A 115 31.90 -8.03 -3.96
C LEU A 115 33.04 -7.66 -4.91
N TRP A 116 32.72 -7.42 -6.19
CA TRP A 116 33.70 -7.00 -7.19
C TRP A 116 34.38 -5.68 -6.82
N PHE A 117 33.60 -4.72 -6.30
CA PHE A 117 34.13 -3.44 -5.81
C PHE A 117 35.12 -3.65 -4.66
N TRP A 118 34.76 -4.47 -3.66
CA TRP A 118 35.65 -4.75 -2.53
C TRP A 118 36.93 -5.48 -2.95
N GLU A 119 36.85 -6.41 -3.89
CA GLU A 119 38.02 -7.10 -4.44
C GLU A 119 39.01 -6.12 -5.09
N LEU A 120 38.52 -5.21 -5.93
CA LEU A 120 39.34 -4.17 -6.54
C LEU A 120 39.92 -3.19 -5.51
N PHE A 121 39.11 -2.79 -4.53
CA PHE A 121 39.53 -1.87 -3.46
C PHE A 121 40.67 -2.47 -2.64
N PHE A 122 40.48 -3.67 -2.06
CA PHE A 122 41.52 -4.32 -1.27
C PHE A 122 42.76 -4.66 -2.08
N GLY A 123 42.61 -5.12 -3.33
CA GLY A 123 43.76 -5.37 -4.21
C GLY A 123 44.61 -4.12 -4.43
N THR A 124 43.95 -2.97 -4.65
CA THR A 124 44.64 -1.68 -4.85
C THR A 124 45.27 -1.17 -3.56
N THR A 125 44.55 -1.23 -2.43
CA THR A 125 45.04 -0.75 -1.13
C THR A 125 46.22 -1.58 -0.63
N VAL A 126 46.18 -2.92 -0.73
CA VAL A 126 47.28 -3.79 -0.30
C VAL A 126 48.53 -3.54 -1.13
N ASN A 127 48.39 -3.36 -2.44
CA ASN A 127 49.51 -3.02 -3.32
C ASN A 127 50.12 -1.66 -2.96
N TRP A 128 49.28 -0.64 -2.68
CA TRP A 128 49.76 0.68 -2.25
C TRP A 128 50.49 0.61 -0.91
N VAL A 129 49.93 -0.06 0.10
CA VAL A 129 50.55 -0.22 1.42
C VAL A 129 51.89 -0.95 1.30
N SER A 130 51.95 -2.01 0.50
CA SER A 130 53.19 -2.77 0.28
C SER A 130 54.28 -1.92 -0.38
N ASN A 131 53.90 -1.10 -1.37
CA ASN A 131 54.84 -0.19 -2.03
C ASN A 131 55.37 0.86 -1.05
N VAL A 132 54.50 1.53 -0.29
CA VAL A 132 54.89 2.51 0.74
C VAL A 132 55.78 1.86 1.82
N ALA A 133 55.43 0.65 2.28
CA ALA A 133 56.23 -0.09 3.24
C ALA A 133 57.64 -0.42 2.71
N SER A 134 57.76 -0.84 1.44
CA SER A 134 59.08 -1.07 0.83
C SER A 134 59.92 0.19 0.71
N HIS A 135 59.29 1.33 0.36
CA HIS A 135 59.98 2.62 0.30
C HIS A 135 60.44 3.08 1.68
N LEU A 136 59.62 2.89 2.72
CA LEU A 136 60.00 3.21 4.10
C LEU A 136 61.09 2.27 4.63
N TYR A 137 61.02 0.98 4.33
CA TYR A 137 62.05 0.01 4.74
C TYR A 137 63.42 0.38 4.16
N VAL A 138 63.50 0.64 2.85
CA VAL A 138 64.75 1.05 2.19
C VAL A 138 65.27 2.39 2.75
N TYR A 139 64.37 3.33 3.04
CA TYR A 139 64.75 4.62 3.62
C TYR A 139 65.32 4.48 5.05
N VAL A 140 64.68 3.68 5.91
CA VAL A 140 65.14 3.41 7.27
C VAL A 140 66.45 2.62 7.28
N ASP A 141 66.62 1.64 6.39
CA ASP A 141 67.86 0.88 6.23
C ASP A 141 69.02 1.80 5.79
N SER A 142 68.74 2.74 4.88
CA SER A 142 69.74 3.71 4.42
C SER A 142 70.12 4.80 5.44
N THR A 143 69.38 4.93 6.56
CA THR A 143 69.60 5.95 7.59
C THR A 143 70.09 5.40 8.93
N GLN A 144 70.31 4.08 9.04
CA GLN A 144 70.99 3.45 10.18
C GLN A 144 72.50 3.75 10.13
N PRO A 145 73.09 4.46 11.11
CA PRO A 145 74.54 4.68 11.15
C PRO A 145 75.27 3.38 11.53
N MET A 146 76.41 3.11 10.88
CA MET A 146 77.34 2.01 11.22
C MET A 146 77.86 2.12 12.66
#